data_AF-A0A7J4GRI9-F1
#
_entry.id   AF-A0A7J4GRI9-F1
#
_cell.length_a   1.000
_cell.length_b   1.000
_cell.length_c   1.000
_cell.angle_alpha   90.00
_cell.angle_beta   90.00
_cell.angle_gamma   90.00
#
_symmetry.space_group_name_H-M   'P 1'
#
loop_
_entity.id
_entity.type
_entity.pdbx_description
1 polymer ?
#
loop_
_entity_poly.entity_id
_entity_poly.type
_entity_poly.pdbx_seq_one_letter_code
_entity_poly.pdbx_strand_id
1 'polypeptide(L)'
;MAIDARTKAILKHAGLNRDISPAKKFKTPPPTPSPRTSIQSLVAERPFARVEVVILRKYPRRYVSNQRYTGYVAAACGRDETGFVGLVLWGEQVDEVRVGDLVRIEAGWARRHAGDMIISSGRNGRMSVIEG
;
A
#
# COMPACT_ATOMS: atom_id res chain seq x y z
N MET A 1 -5.79 21.85 -32.49
CA MET A 1 -4.57 22.69 -32.49
C MET A 1 -3.57 22.05 -33.43
N ALA A 2 -3.08 22.79 -34.44
CA ALA A 2 -2.06 22.29 -35.34
C ALA A 2 -0.68 22.34 -34.66
N ILE A 3 0.06 21.23 -34.68
CA ILE A 3 1.43 21.15 -34.19
C ILE A 3 2.36 22.01 -35.06
N ASP A 4 3.24 22.78 -34.44
CA ASP A 4 4.16 23.68 -35.14
C ASP A 4 5.31 22.92 -35.82
N ALA A 5 5.97 23.59 -36.76
CA ALA A 5 7.00 22.99 -37.61
C ALA A 5 8.22 22.46 -36.83
N ARG A 6 8.58 23.09 -35.70
CA ARG A 6 9.73 22.69 -34.87
C ARG A 6 9.42 21.38 -34.15
N THR A 7 8.22 21.26 -33.58
CA THR A 7 7.74 20.03 -32.95
C THR A 7 7.71 18.86 -33.96
N LYS A 8 7.27 19.13 -35.19
CA LYS A 8 7.25 18.12 -36.27
C LYS A 8 8.66 17.65 -36.67
N ALA A 9 9.64 18.55 -36.69
CA ALA A 9 11.04 18.22 -37.00
C ALA A 9 11.69 17.34 -35.92
N ILE A 10 11.43 17.63 -34.64
CA ILE A 10 11.92 16.84 -33.50
C ILE A 10 11.37 15.41 -33.57
N LEU A 11 10.07 15.26 -33.78
CA LEU A 11 9.41 13.95 -33.90
C LEU A 11 9.95 13.14 -35.08
N LYS A 12 10.24 13.80 -36.21
CA LYS A 12 10.81 13.17 -37.39
C LYS A 12 12.25 12.70 -37.14
N HIS A 13 13.07 13.50 -36.46
CA HIS A 13 14.45 13.13 -36.14
C HIS A 13 14.52 12.00 -35.10
N ALA A 14 13.55 11.96 -34.17
CA ALA A 14 13.39 10.88 -33.20
C ALA A 14 12.78 9.58 -33.78
N GLY A 15 12.48 9.53 -35.09
CA GLY A 15 11.90 8.35 -35.72
C GLY A 15 10.44 8.08 -35.38
N LEU A 16 9.72 9.01 -34.75
CA LEU A 16 8.29 8.93 -34.43
C LEU A 16 7.38 9.27 -35.64
N ASN A 17 7.82 8.92 -36.83
CA ASN A 17 7.14 9.22 -38.09
C ASN A 17 6.16 8.10 -38.47
N ARG A 18 5.33 7.67 -37.52
CA ARG A 18 4.28 6.66 -37.74
C ARG A 18 2.93 7.31 -37.60
N ASP A 19 2.06 7.02 -38.55
CA ASP A 19 0.68 7.50 -38.64
C ASP A 19 0.04 7.55 -37.26
N ILE A 20 -0.19 8.78 -36.76
CA ILE A 20 -0.94 9.00 -35.54
C ILE A 20 -2.40 8.72 -35.91
N SER A 21 -2.75 7.44 -35.96
CA SER A 21 -4.14 7.00 -35.99
C SER A 21 -4.85 7.61 -34.77
N PRO A 22 -6.07 8.13 -34.95
CA PRO A 22 -6.76 8.83 -33.87
C PRO A 22 -6.98 7.88 -32.69
N ALA A 23 -6.40 8.24 -31.56
CA ALA A 23 -6.70 7.74 -30.22
C ALA A 23 -6.92 6.22 -30.12
N LYS A 24 -5.84 5.44 -30.06
CA LYS A 24 -5.88 4.17 -29.34
C LYS A 24 -6.34 4.51 -27.91
N LYS A 25 -7.56 4.13 -27.54
CA LYS A 25 -8.09 4.33 -26.18
C LYS A 25 -7.09 3.71 -25.21
N PHE A 26 -6.28 4.54 -24.54
CA PHE A 26 -5.51 4.09 -23.40
C PHE A 26 -6.55 3.60 -22.39
N LYS A 27 -6.45 2.32 -21.99
CA LYS A 27 -7.14 1.84 -20.78
C LYS A 27 -6.89 2.90 -19.71
N THR A 28 -7.95 3.29 -19.01
CA THR A 28 -7.96 4.32 -17.96
C THR A 28 -6.61 4.30 -17.22
N PRO A 29 -5.93 5.46 -17.04
CA PRO A 29 -4.69 5.49 -16.30
C PRO A 29 -4.86 4.68 -15.01
N PRO A 30 -3.88 3.83 -14.63
CA PRO A 30 -4.01 3.03 -13.43
C PRO A 30 -4.48 3.94 -12.30
N PRO A 31 -5.47 3.52 -11.50
CA PRO A 31 -6.04 4.38 -10.46
C PRO A 31 -4.88 4.97 -9.66
N THR A 32 -4.81 6.30 -9.60
CA THR A 32 -3.78 6.99 -8.83
C THR A 32 -3.84 6.42 -7.42
N PRO A 33 -2.73 5.83 -6.90
CA PRO A 33 -2.76 5.22 -5.59
C PRO A 33 -3.19 6.29 -4.58
N SER A 34 -4.06 5.92 -3.64
CA SER A 34 -4.57 6.86 -2.65
C SER A 34 -3.42 7.58 -1.94
N PRO A 35 -3.60 8.86 -1.53
CA PRO A 35 -2.58 9.57 -0.79
C PRO A 35 -2.13 8.77 0.43
N ARG A 36 -0.81 8.69 0.64
CA ARG A 36 -0.23 8.02 1.79
C ARG A 36 -0.58 8.80 3.06
N THR A 37 -1.12 8.10 4.05
CA THR A 37 -1.37 8.57 5.41
C THR A 37 -0.15 8.27 6.27
N SER A 38 0.32 9.25 7.05
CA SER A 38 1.41 9.05 8.00
C SER A 38 0.91 8.47 9.31
N ILE A 39 1.76 7.74 10.04
CA ILE A 39 1.41 7.16 11.34
C ILE A 39 0.88 8.23 12.32
N GLN A 40 1.52 9.40 12.40
CA GLN A 40 1.13 10.46 13.31
C GLN A 40 -0.29 11.00 13.05
N SER A 41 -0.75 10.93 11.79
CA SER A 41 -2.09 11.39 11.39
C SER A 41 -3.20 10.35 11.59
N LEU A 42 -2.86 9.13 11.99
CA LEU A 42 -3.84 8.07 12.23
C LEU A 42 -4.77 8.42 13.39
N VAL A 43 -6.06 8.20 13.17
CA VAL A 43 -7.10 8.32 14.18
C VAL A 43 -7.58 6.93 14.54
N ALA A 44 -7.65 6.62 15.84
CA ALA A 44 -8.13 5.32 16.29
C ALA A 44 -9.62 5.13 15.96
N GLU A 45 -10.02 3.87 15.76
CA GLU A 45 -11.38 3.46 15.38
C GLU A 45 -11.86 4.08 14.07
N ARG A 46 -10.93 4.32 13.14
CA ARG A 46 -11.21 4.86 11.82
C ARG A 46 -10.51 4.05 10.73
N PRO A 47 -11.10 3.98 9.52
CA PRO A 47 -10.41 3.47 8.36
C PRO A 47 -9.37 4.48 7.87
N PHE A 48 -8.33 3.99 7.20
CA PHE A 48 -7.37 4.82 6.46
C PHE A 48 -7.19 4.29 5.04
N ALA A 49 -6.83 5.18 4.11
CA ALA A 49 -6.75 4.81 2.70
C ALA A 49 -5.48 4.02 2.38
N ARG A 50 -4.30 4.53 2.78
CA ARG A 50 -3.01 3.89 2.52
C ARG A 50 -1.99 4.26 3.59
N VAL A 51 -1.29 3.27 4.14
CA VAL A 51 -0.13 3.48 5.03
C VAL A 51 1.02 2.62 4.51
N GLU A 52 2.25 3.14 4.57
CA GLU A 52 3.45 2.38 4.25
C GLU A 52 4.44 2.45 5.40
N VAL A 53 4.95 1.30 5.80
CA VAL A 53 5.85 1.16 6.95
C VAL A 53 6.94 0.14 6.67
N VAL A 54 8.13 0.39 7.20
CA VAL A 54 9.19 -0.62 7.29
C VAL A 54 8.93 -1.49 8.52
N ILE A 55 8.99 -2.81 8.37
CA ILE A 55 8.80 -3.75 9.46
C ILE A 55 10.08 -3.85 10.29
N LEU A 56 9.98 -3.47 11.56
CA LEU A 56 11.11 -3.47 12.50
C LEU A 56 11.16 -4.74 13.34
N ARG A 57 10.00 -5.32 13.66
CA ARG A 57 9.91 -6.53 14.48
C ARG A 57 8.68 -7.33 14.09
N LYS A 58 8.82 -8.65 14.11
CA LYS A 58 7.72 -9.61 14.00
C LYS A 58 7.74 -10.53 15.21
N TYR A 59 6.57 -10.73 15.81
CA TYR A 59 6.39 -11.61 16.96
C TYR A 59 5.97 -13.01 16.52
N PRO A 60 6.13 -14.03 17.38
CA PRO A 60 5.73 -15.39 17.04
C PRO A 60 4.27 -15.47 16.57
N ARG A 61 4.02 -16.29 15.54
CA ARG A 61 2.66 -16.56 15.06
C ARG A 61 1.89 -17.39 16.09
N ARG A 62 0.58 -17.15 16.15
CA ARG A 62 -0.39 -17.93 16.93
C ARG A 62 -1.54 -18.37 16.04
N TYR A 63 -2.12 -19.52 16.33
CA TYR A 63 -3.35 -19.96 15.68
C TYR A 63 -4.56 -19.45 16.48
N VAL A 64 -5.53 -18.84 15.81
CA VAL A 64 -6.78 -18.35 16.42
C VAL A 64 -7.94 -19.03 15.71
N SER A 65 -8.91 -19.55 16.48
CA SER A 65 -10.17 -20.05 15.95
C SER A 65 -11.33 -19.54 16.82
N ASN A 66 -12.22 -18.78 16.21
CA ASN A 66 -13.46 -18.29 16.81
C ASN A 66 -14.51 -18.03 15.71
N GLN A 67 -15.72 -17.62 16.10
CA GLN A 67 -16.83 -17.37 15.16
C GLN A 67 -16.51 -16.31 14.08
N ARG A 68 -15.53 -15.42 14.31
CA ARG A 68 -15.20 -14.31 13.40
C ARG A 68 -14.01 -14.61 12.50
N TYR A 69 -13.10 -15.50 12.92
CA TYR A 69 -11.87 -15.81 12.19
C TYR A 69 -11.27 -17.14 12.65
N THR A 70 -10.79 -17.93 11.68
CA THR A 70 -9.97 -19.12 11.89
C THR A 70 -8.70 -19.02 11.03
N GLY A 71 -7.52 -19.04 11.65
CA GLY A 71 -6.25 -18.97 10.94
C GLY A 71 -5.08 -18.46 11.79
N TYR A 72 -3.92 -18.31 11.17
CA TYR A 72 -2.73 -17.76 11.83
C TYR A 72 -2.79 -16.24 11.95
N VAL A 73 -2.26 -15.74 13.07
CA VAL A 73 -2.12 -14.32 13.36
C VAL A 73 -0.74 -14.07 13.93
N ALA A 74 -0.12 -12.95 13.59
CA ALA A 74 1.10 -12.48 14.25
C ALA A 74 1.02 -10.98 14.50
N ALA A 75 1.65 -10.53 15.57
CA ALA A 75 1.89 -9.10 15.78
C ALA A 75 3.19 -8.69 15.08
N ALA A 76 3.27 -7.44 14.65
CA ALA A 76 4.50 -6.82 14.19
C ALA A 76 4.58 -5.35 14.65
N CYS A 77 5.76 -4.77 14.55
CA CYS A 77 6.00 -3.34 14.75
C CYS A 77 6.56 -2.77 13.45
N GLY A 78 5.97 -1.68 12.98
CA GLY A 78 6.39 -0.95 11.80
C GLY A 78 6.69 0.50 12.12
N ARG A 79 7.42 1.14 11.22
CA ARG A 79 7.81 2.54 11.34
C ARG A 79 7.70 3.28 10.01
N ASP A 80 7.38 4.57 10.12
CA ASP A 80 7.63 5.54 9.08
C ASP A 80 8.45 6.74 9.61
N GLU A 81 8.56 7.80 8.82
CA GLU A 81 9.25 9.03 9.19
C GLU A 81 8.59 9.77 10.37
N THR A 82 7.32 9.50 10.67
CA THR A 82 6.53 10.20 11.70
C THR A 82 6.41 9.42 13.01
N GLY A 83 6.66 8.11 13.02
CA GLY A 83 6.65 7.34 14.27
C GLY A 83 6.57 5.83 14.09
N PHE A 84 6.12 5.16 15.16
CA PHE A 84 5.99 3.70 15.23
C PHE A 84 4.52 3.29 15.35
N VAL A 85 4.20 2.11 14.84
CA VAL A 85 2.85 1.56 14.89
C VAL A 85 2.90 0.05 15.08
N GLY A 86 1.97 -0.49 15.86
CA GLY A 86 1.73 -1.93 15.91
C GLY A 86 0.97 -2.39 14.67
N LEU A 87 1.24 -3.61 14.21
CA LEU A 87 0.51 -4.26 13.12
C LEU A 87 -0.06 -5.59 13.58
N VAL A 88 -1.22 -5.95 13.02
CA VAL A 88 -1.74 -7.32 13.07
C VAL A 88 -1.68 -7.92 11.67
N LEU A 89 -0.90 -8.99 11.53
CA LEU A 89 -0.78 -9.81 10.33
C LEU A 89 -1.79 -10.96 10.42
N TRP A 90 -2.55 -11.17 9.35
CA TRP A 90 -3.59 -12.21 9.28
C TRP A 90 -3.31 -13.20 8.15
N GLY A 91 -3.52 -14.49 8.43
CA GLY A 91 -3.43 -15.55 7.41
C GLY A 91 -2.08 -15.56 6.71
N GLU A 92 -2.10 -15.50 5.39
CA GLU A 92 -0.91 -15.56 4.51
C GLU A 92 0.09 -14.42 4.79
N GLN A 93 -0.38 -13.25 5.25
CA GLN A 93 0.48 -12.12 5.63
C GLN A 93 1.49 -12.52 6.73
N VAL A 94 1.12 -13.49 7.57
CA VAL A 94 1.99 -14.02 8.63
C VAL A 94 3.20 -14.72 8.05
N ASP A 95 3.11 -15.32 6.87
CA ASP A 95 4.23 -16.02 6.24
C ASP A 95 4.97 -15.13 5.23
N GLU A 96 4.25 -14.22 4.56
CA GLU A 96 4.80 -13.29 3.57
C GLU A 96 5.68 -12.19 4.18
N VAL A 97 5.24 -11.56 5.27
CA VAL A 97 5.90 -10.38 5.82
C VAL A 97 7.12 -10.75 6.67
N ARG A 98 8.25 -10.11 6.42
CA ARG A 98 9.53 -10.28 7.13
C ARG A 98 9.98 -8.97 7.76
N VAL A 99 10.96 -9.08 8.67
CA VAL A 99 11.64 -7.90 9.23
C VAL A 99 12.53 -7.31 8.14
N GLY A 100 12.47 -5.99 7.98
CA GLY A 100 13.14 -5.25 6.90
C GLY A 100 12.20 -4.82 5.76
N ASP A 101 11.10 -5.55 5.56
CA ASP A 101 10.18 -5.29 4.45
C ASP A 101 9.54 -3.91 4.52
N LEU A 102 9.42 -3.24 3.38
CA LEU A 102 8.51 -2.12 3.19
C LEU A 102 7.12 -2.66 2.84
N VAL A 103 6.18 -2.53 3.76
CA VAL A 103 4.81 -3.02 3.63
C VAL A 103 3.86 -1.86 3.36
N ARG A 104 2.98 -2.04 2.37
CA ARG A 104 1.81 -1.18 2.13
C ARG A 104 0.56 -1.83 2.69
N ILE A 105 -0.26 -1.03 3.36
CA ILE A 105 -1.63 -1.38 3.75
C ILE A 105 -2.59 -0.44 3.05
N GLU A 106 -3.59 -0.99 2.38
CA GLU A 106 -4.64 -0.24 1.68
C GLU A 106 -6.02 -0.57 2.27
N ALA A 107 -6.88 0.43 2.36
CA ALA A 107 -8.21 0.34 3.00
C ALA A 107 -8.15 -0.33 4.40
N GLY A 108 -7.13 0.05 5.17
CA GLY A 108 -6.85 -0.52 6.47
C GLY A 108 -7.68 0.09 7.60
N TRP A 109 -7.54 -0.49 8.79
CA TRP A 109 -8.22 -0.06 10.01
C TRP A 109 -7.20 0.28 11.09
N ALA A 110 -7.35 1.46 11.69
CA ALA A 110 -6.60 1.88 12.86
C ALA A 110 -7.43 1.70 14.13
N ARG A 111 -6.84 1.14 15.18
CA ARG A 111 -7.46 0.95 16.50
C ARG A 111 -6.48 1.30 17.61
N ARG A 112 -7.01 1.56 18.80
CA ARG A 112 -6.19 1.71 20.01
C ARG A 112 -6.24 0.42 20.82
N HIS A 113 -5.10 -0.07 21.29
CA HIS A 113 -5.05 -1.19 22.22
C HIS A 113 -3.97 -0.96 23.26
N ALA A 114 -4.34 -0.99 24.55
CA ALA A 114 -3.42 -0.75 25.66
C ALA A 114 -2.57 0.54 25.52
N GLY A 115 -3.13 1.59 24.92
CA GLY A 115 -2.43 2.86 24.66
C GLY A 115 -1.73 2.94 23.29
N ASP A 116 -1.47 1.82 22.65
CA ASP A 116 -0.73 1.77 21.38
C ASP A 116 -1.65 1.89 20.15
N MET A 117 -1.18 2.63 19.15
CA MET A 117 -1.81 2.66 17.83
C MET A 117 -1.49 1.34 17.11
N ILE A 118 -2.53 0.63 16.68
CA ILE A 118 -2.41 -0.63 15.95
C ILE A 118 -3.19 -0.53 14.64
N ILE A 119 -2.55 -0.95 13.55
CA ILE A 119 -3.17 -1.02 12.22
C ILE A 119 -3.25 -2.45 11.68
N SER A 120 -4.19 -2.69 10.78
CA SER A 120 -4.30 -3.94 10.03
C SER A 120 -4.98 -3.68 8.68
N SER A 121 -4.94 -4.65 7.77
CA SER A 121 -5.72 -4.61 6.53
C SER A 121 -7.24 -4.68 6.77
N GLY A 122 -7.70 -5.01 7.98
CA GLY A 122 -9.12 -5.21 8.25
C GLY A 122 -9.73 -6.32 7.39
N ARG A 123 -11.06 -6.33 7.27
CA ARG A 123 -11.81 -7.35 6.50
C ARG A 123 -11.76 -7.12 4.98
N ASN A 124 -11.70 -5.86 4.55
CA ASN A 124 -11.86 -5.47 3.14
C ASN A 124 -10.59 -4.84 2.54
N GLY A 125 -9.56 -4.60 3.36
CA GLY A 125 -8.31 -4.04 2.89
C GLY A 125 -7.29 -5.10 2.52
N ARG A 126 -6.12 -4.64 2.11
CA ARG A 126 -5.01 -5.48 1.65
C ARG A 126 -3.70 -5.05 2.30
N MET A 127 -2.81 -6.01 2.48
CA MET A 127 -1.42 -5.79 2.84
C MET A 127 -0.53 -6.39 1.75
N SER A 128 0.53 -5.70 1.35
CA SER A 128 1.48 -6.18 0.35
C SER A 128 2.90 -5.71 0.67
N VAL A 129 3.88 -6.59 0.47
CA VAL A 129 5.30 -6.21 0.47
C VAL A 129 5.61 -5.47 -0.83
N ILE A 130 6.15 -4.25 -0.74
CA ILE A 130 6.56 -3.44 -1.89
C ILE A 130 8.04 -3.67 -2.20
N GLU A 131 8.86 -3.74 -1.16
CA GLU A 131 10.30 -3.95 -1.20
C GLU A 131 10.70 -4.84 -0.02
N GLY A 132 11.68 -5.72 -0.22
CA GLY A 132 12.19 -6.67 0.78
C GLY A 132 13.62 -7.09 0.49
#